data_AF-A0A523VC94-F1
#
_entry.id   AF-A0A523VC94-F1
#
_cell.length_a   1.000
_cell.length_b   1.000
_cell.length_c   1.000
_cell.angle_alpha   90.00
_cell.angle_beta   90.00
_cell.angle_gamma   90.00
#
_symmetry.space_group_name_H-M   'P 1'
#
loop_
_entity.id
_entity.type
_entity.pdbx_description
1 polymer ?
#
loop_
_entity_poly.entity_id
_entity_poly.type
_entity_poly.pdbx_seq_one_letter_code
_entity_poly.pdbx_strand_id
1 'polypeptide(L)'
;FYVVTGYEAERIEAFLSDLSRRRRVRITPIRNPHWNLGNGGSLLKGRERLREPFVLLMGDHVFDEIILRQLVREPLQEGEVILAADFRVDGNRLVDLNDVTKVLVDDHHVIGIGKDIGAHNAYDTGIFLCSPAIFTAVEESIEAGDASVTGAIRRLASRGKAKIVDVQERYWVDVDTPRDVKKAETVLYKGLAKPNDGFISRSINRRISTGIFTPLLLKLSRRVTANQVSILSFAVSLVASLCFFLALPLIGGLFIQLASILDGSDGEVARLRKIQSPFGNFFDAVLDRYSDGFILFGMFYYSFTATEIAGLFGRYSTSLVVGVSMLALLGTLMVSYTSAKSVTDFGYRYEGRWSAAGRGRDLRLFILAIGGVATLVHPVSVFVAILTVALLTSVIVLRRIWISWNYSRRPNPLMGITLKAVIFDFDGTITDTMPFLSGLAVNLMTENYTISNDEACRRYLETTGTDFGSQIEEIFPQHPRNRDVVATMEASKTQGILGHPLFDEVVPTLMFLKDRNIKRFICSSTQEAIVRQHVRKTGIDDLLDGCFGYRPGFTKGQQIEFILHHYRLDPNEVIFVGDSLMDCEFVRDKNVRFIAIRRLFEEQDFRERGLFSVQDLTALTRLWPQSQAAIRFVDKL
;
A
#
# COMPACT_ATOMS: atom_id res chain seq x y z
N PHE A 1 0.07 -29.17 -5.16
CA PHE A 1 1.41 -29.23 -5.77
C PHE A 1 1.77 -30.66 -6.07
N TYR A 2 2.27 -30.91 -7.27
CA TYR A 2 2.88 -32.19 -7.64
C TYR A 2 4.38 -31.98 -7.73
N VAL A 3 5.17 -32.88 -7.13
CA VAL A 3 6.63 -32.82 -7.18
C VAL A 3 7.13 -34.15 -7.70
N VAL A 4 7.80 -34.14 -8.84
CA VAL A 4 8.40 -35.36 -9.39
C VAL A 4 9.72 -35.61 -8.67
N THR A 5 9.86 -36.77 -8.06
CA THR A 5 11.05 -37.18 -7.28
C THR A 5 11.79 -38.30 -8.01
N GLY A 6 13.11 -38.37 -7.87
CA GLY A 6 13.95 -39.33 -8.59
C GLY A 6 15.15 -39.74 -7.77
N TYR A 7 16.31 -39.17 -8.06
CA TYR A 7 17.49 -39.30 -7.22
C TYR A 7 17.17 -38.87 -5.77
N GLU A 8 17.60 -39.67 -4.78
CA GLU A 8 17.34 -39.42 -3.34
C GLU A 8 15.84 -39.24 -2.98
N ALA A 9 14.94 -39.88 -3.73
CA ALA A 9 13.48 -39.69 -3.59
C ALA A 9 12.97 -39.86 -2.15
N GLU A 10 13.44 -40.85 -1.40
CA GLU A 10 12.97 -41.08 -0.02
C GLU A 10 13.27 -39.88 0.89
N ARG A 11 14.48 -39.34 0.80
CA ARG A 11 14.91 -38.17 1.57
C ARG A 11 14.11 -36.93 1.19
N ILE A 12 13.88 -36.71 -0.10
CA ILE A 12 13.09 -35.59 -0.62
C ILE A 12 11.62 -35.73 -0.18
N GLU A 13 11.03 -36.90 -0.34
CA GLU A 13 9.63 -37.18 0.02
C GLU A 13 9.37 -37.02 1.52
N ALA A 14 10.30 -37.47 2.37
CA ALA A 14 10.23 -37.23 3.81
C ALA A 14 10.22 -35.73 4.14
N PHE A 15 11.08 -34.93 3.47
CA PHE A 15 11.07 -33.49 3.60
C PHE A 15 9.77 -32.86 3.09
N LEU A 16 9.25 -33.29 1.93
CA LEU A 16 8.01 -32.78 1.36
C LEU A 16 6.80 -33.08 2.24
N SER A 17 6.77 -34.24 2.90
CA SER A 17 5.72 -34.61 3.87
C SER A 17 5.72 -33.68 5.09
N ASP A 18 6.90 -33.40 5.66
CA ASP A 18 7.05 -32.43 6.74
C ASP A 18 6.68 -31.00 6.29
N LEU A 19 7.12 -30.60 5.09
CA LEU A 19 6.80 -29.29 4.51
C LEU A 19 5.29 -29.13 4.28
N SER A 20 4.62 -30.16 3.76
CA SER A 20 3.17 -30.20 3.53
C SER A 20 2.42 -29.90 4.82
N ARG A 21 2.83 -30.55 5.93
CA ARG A 21 2.24 -30.35 7.26
C ARG A 21 2.49 -28.94 7.79
N ARG A 22 3.75 -28.47 7.72
CA ARG A 22 4.15 -27.14 8.22
C ARG A 22 3.47 -26.00 7.48
N ARG A 23 3.26 -26.15 6.16
CA ARG A 23 2.65 -25.11 5.32
C ARG A 23 1.15 -25.27 5.13
N ARG A 24 0.55 -26.38 5.59
CA ARG A 24 -0.87 -26.72 5.37
C ARG A 24 -1.24 -26.68 3.89
N VAL A 25 -0.33 -27.17 3.04
CA VAL A 25 -0.50 -27.24 1.59
C VAL A 25 -0.35 -28.70 1.15
N ARG A 26 -1.22 -29.17 0.28
CA ARG A 26 -1.14 -30.53 -0.28
C ARG A 26 0.02 -30.61 -1.27
N ILE A 27 1.03 -31.41 -0.92
CA ILE A 27 2.15 -31.77 -1.78
C ILE A 27 2.04 -33.27 -2.07
N THR A 28 1.96 -33.63 -3.33
CA THR A 28 1.85 -35.02 -3.78
C THR A 28 3.13 -35.38 -4.54
N PRO A 29 4.03 -36.17 -3.94
CA PRO A 29 5.20 -36.66 -4.65
C PRO A 29 4.80 -37.67 -5.73
N ILE A 30 5.48 -37.63 -6.87
CA ILE A 30 5.33 -38.58 -7.98
C ILE A 30 6.72 -39.17 -8.25
N ARG A 31 6.92 -40.42 -7.88
CA ARG A 31 8.24 -41.06 -8.01
C ARG A 31 8.53 -41.45 -9.46
N ASN A 32 9.69 -41.04 -9.97
CA ASN A 32 10.25 -41.44 -11.25
C ASN A 32 11.51 -42.29 -11.02
N PRO A 33 11.44 -43.63 -11.15
CA PRO A 33 12.61 -44.49 -10.99
C PRO A 33 13.63 -44.33 -12.12
N HIS A 34 13.23 -43.78 -13.28
CA HIS A 34 14.09 -43.58 -14.45
C HIS A 34 14.46 -42.10 -14.63
N TRP A 35 14.81 -41.43 -13.52
CA TRP A 35 15.14 -40.00 -13.50
C TRP A 35 16.36 -39.65 -14.37
N ASN A 36 17.25 -40.61 -14.61
CA ASN A 36 18.44 -40.48 -15.44
C ASN A 36 18.15 -40.35 -16.94
N LEU A 37 16.90 -40.55 -17.38
CA LEU A 37 16.50 -40.41 -18.79
C LEU A 37 16.23 -38.96 -19.20
N GLY A 38 16.36 -37.98 -18.32
CA GLY A 38 16.16 -36.55 -18.63
C GLY A 38 14.91 -35.94 -17.99
N ASN A 39 14.87 -34.61 -17.94
CA ASN A 39 13.78 -33.87 -17.27
C ASN A 39 12.44 -33.95 -18.03
N GLY A 40 12.44 -34.22 -19.34
CA GLY A 40 11.23 -34.50 -20.11
C GLY A 40 10.53 -35.79 -19.63
N GLY A 41 11.30 -36.86 -19.40
CA GLY A 41 10.77 -38.11 -18.82
C GLY A 41 10.16 -37.91 -17.43
N SER A 42 10.74 -37.02 -16.62
CA SER A 42 10.17 -36.62 -15.33
C SER A 42 8.85 -35.86 -15.49
N LEU A 43 8.75 -34.92 -16.45
CA LEU A 43 7.52 -34.21 -16.74
C LEU A 43 6.38 -35.17 -17.13
N LEU A 44 6.64 -36.18 -17.95
CA LEU A 44 5.63 -37.17 -18.37
C LEU A 44 4.96 -37.92 -17.22
N LYS A 45 5.63 -38.06 -16.07
CA LYS A 45 5.01 -38.67 -14.87
C LYS A 45 3.84 -37.85 -14.31
N GLY A 46 3.74 -36.57 -14.67
CA GLY A 46 2.62 -35.70 -14.33
C GLY A 46 1.36 -35.89 -15.20
N ARG A 47 1.47 -36.50 -16.38
CA ARG A 47 0.42 -36.52 -17.43
C ARG A 47 -0.95 -36.99 -16.94
N GLU A 48 -1.00 -38.07 -16.16
CA GLU A 48 -2.26 -38.64 -15.69
C GLU A 48 -3.02 -37.72 -14.73
N ARG A 49 -2.32 -36.78 -14.09
CA ARG A 49 -2.83 -35.92 -13.02
C ARG A 49 -3.02 -34.47 -13.45
N LEU A 50 -2.33 -34.02 -14.50
CA LEU A 50 -2.33 -32.64 -14.98
C LEU A 50 -3.12 -32.55 -16.29
N ARG A 51 -4.42 -32.25 -16.18
CA ARG A 51 -5.35 -32.13 -17.34
C ARG A 51 -5.78 -30.71 -17.66
N GLU A 52 -5.39 -29.75 -16.82
CA GLU A 52 -5.66 -28.32 -16.96
C GLU A 52 -4.33 -27.57 -17.14
N PRO A 53 -4.34 -26.30 -17.59
CA PRO A 53 -3.14 -25.46 -17.59
C PRO A 53 -2.42 -25.48 -16.24
N PHE A 54 -1.10 -25.64 -16.27
CA PHE A 54 -0.30 -25.78 -15.07
C PHE A 54 1.05 -25.06 -15.19
N VAL A 55 1.60 -24.68 -14.04
CA VAL A 55 2.96 -24.13 -13.97
C VAL A 55 3.96 -25.27 -13.81
N LEU A 56 5.01 -25.26 -14.63
CA LEU A 56 6.17 -26.12 -14.51
C LEU A 56 7.36 -25.31 -13.97
N LEU A 57 7.98 -25.80 -12.90
CA LEU A 57 9.14 -25.18 -12.25
C LEU A 57 10.26 -26.21 -12.10
N MET A 58 11.49 -25.79 -12.38
CA MET A 58 12.68 -26.57 -12.02
C MET A 58 12.94 -26.51 -10.50
N GLY A 59 13.33 -27.63 -9.90
CA GLY A 59 13.40 -27.78 -8.43
C GLY A 59 14.65 -27.16 -7.78
N ASP A 60 15.63 -26.79 -8.58
CA ASP A 60 16.96 -26.25 -8.28
C ASP A 60 17.07 -24.73 -8.50
N HIS A 61 15.99 -24.08 -8.94
CA HIS A 61 15.98 -22.64 -9.23
C HIS A 61 15.50 -21.81 -8.03
N VAL A 62 16.21 -20.71 -7.75
CA VAL A 62 15.84 -19.68 -6.78
C VAL A 62 15.45 -18.41 -7.52
N PHE A 63 14.21 -17.96 -7.38
CA PHE A 63 13.66 -16.85 -8.18
C PHE A 63 12.73 -15.91 -7.40
N ASP A 64 12.50 -14.71 -7.95
CA ASP A 64 11.55 -13.73 -7.42
C ASP A 64 10.10 -14.19 -7.68
N GLU A 65 9.27 -14.26 -6.63
CA GLU A 65 7.86 -14.70 -6.73
C GLU A 65 7.01 -13.84 -7.69
N ILE A 66 7.44 -12.61 -8.00
CA ILE A 66 6.75 -11.73 -8.93
C ILE A 66 6.75 -12.31 -10.35
N ILE A 67 7.81 -13.02 -10.76
CA ILE A 67 7.89 -13.69 -12.06
C ILE A 67 6.72 -14.64 -12.23
N LEU A 68 6.48 -15.48 -11.22
CA LEU A 68 5.39 -16.44 -11.23
C LEU A 68 4.01 -15.74 -11.24
N ARG A 69 3.85 -14.65 -10.50
CA ARG A 69 2.58 -13.87 -10.49
C ARG A 69 2.28 -13.20 -11.83
N GLN A 70 3.30 -12.76 -12.55
CA GLN A 70 3.15 -12.21 -13.90
C GLN A 70 2.78 -13.33 -14.87
N LEU A 71 3.55 -14.41 -14.87
CA LEU A 71 3.37 -15.55 -15.78
C LEU A 71 1.95 -16.14 -15.73
N VAL A 72 1.38 -16.37 -14.53
CA VAL A 72 0.02 -16.96 -14.41
C VAL A 72 -1.12 -16.04 -14.84
N ARG A 73 -0.85 -14.76 -15.10
CA ARG A 73 -1.84 -13.80 -15.60
C ARG A 73 -1.88 -13.73 -17.13
N GLU A 74 -0.87 -14.30 -17.79
CA GLU A 74 -0.81 -14.30 -19.24
C GLU A 74 -1.89 -15.23 -19.83
N PRO A 75 -2.56 -14.81 -20.92
CA PRO A 75 -3.55 -15.64 -21.58
C PRO A 75 -2.87 -16.82 -22.28
N LEU A 76 -3.16 -18.04 -21.83
CA LEU A 76 -2.66 -19.28 -22.41
C LEU A 76 -3.74 -19.95 -23.27
N GLN A 77 -3.46 -20.16 -24.56
CA GLN A 77 -4.36 -20.92 -25.43
C GLN A 77 -4.05 -22.42 -25.39
N GLU A 78 -4.99 -23.22 -25.87
CA GLU A 78 -4.79 -24.66 -26.04
C GLU A 78 -3.62 -24.92 -27.02
N GLY A 79 -2.75 -25.87 -26.66
CA GLY A 79 -1.56 -26.19 -27.44
C GLY A 79 -0.34 -25.33 -27.12
N GLU A 80 -0.46 -24.27 -26.31
CA GLU A 80 0.62 -23.33 -26.07
C GLU A 80 1.43 -23.62 -24.80
N VAL A 81 2.63 -23.04 -24.77
CA VAL A 81 3.47 -22.84 -23.58
C VAL A 81 3.97 -21.41 -23.56
N ILE A 82 4.04 -20.81 -22.37
CA ILE A 82 4.67 -19.51 -22.13
C ILE A 82 5.88 -19.73 -21.23
N LEU A 83 7.06 -19.31 -21.70
CA LEU A 83 8.32 -19.33 -20.95
C LEU A 83 8.57 -17.96 -20.31
N ALA A 84 8.90 -17.91 -19.03
CA ALA A 84 9.51 -16.72 -18.44
C ALA A 84 10.95 -16.60 -18.93
N ALA A 85 11.28 -15.50 -19.62
CA ALA A 85 12.56 -15.30 -20.27
C ALA A 85 13.26 -14.02 -19.78
N ASP A 86 14.58 -14.08 -19.63
CA ASP A 86 15.40 -12.95 -19.22
C ASP A 86 16.17 -12.34 -20.39
N PHE A 87 15.76 -11.14 -20.80
CA PHE A 87 16.36 -10.41 -21.91
C PHE A 87 17.66 -9.68 -21.55
N ARG A 88 18.14 -9.76 -20.29
CA ARG A 88 19.38 -9.09 -19.84
C ARG A 88 20.62 -9.90 -20.21
N VAL A 89 20.79 -10.21 -21.49
CA VAL A 89 21.89 -11.03 -22.01
C VAL A 89 23.28 -10.47 -21.71
N ASP A 90 23.44 -9.14 -21.76
CA ASP A 90 24.71 -8.43 -21.50
C ASP A 90 24.85 -7.92 -20.05
N GLY A 91 23.77 -7.98 -19.26
CA GLY A 91 23.67 -7.33 -17.96
C GLY A 91 23.55 -8.28 -16.77
N ASN A 92 23.09 -9.51 -16.97
CA ASN A 92 22.82 -10.43 -15.87
C ASN A 92 24.06 -11.23 -15.46
N ARG A 93 24.75 -10.74 -14.41
CA ARG A 93 25.92 -11.41 -13.81
C ARG A 93 25.60 -12.64 -12.95
N LEU A 94 24.32 -12.99 -12.79
CA LEU A 94 23.89 -14.15 -11.99
C LEU A 94 23.97 -15.45 -12.80
N VAL A 95 23.77 -15.35 -14.10
CA VAL A 95 23.73 -16.48 -15.04
C VAL A 95 25.14 -17.00 -15.35
N ASP A 96 25.31 -18.32 -15.44
CA ASP A 96 26.51 -18.92 -16.03
C ASP A 96 26.35 -19.05 -17.54
N LEU A 97 27.10 -18.25 -18.30
CA LEU A 97 27.05 -18.23 -19.77
C LEU A 97 27.42 -19.57 -20.42
N ASN A 98 28.15 -20.44 -19.70
CA ASN A 98 28.56 -21.73 -20.23
C ASN A 98 27.47 -22.81 -20.10
N ASP A 99 26.50 -22.62 -19.20
CA ASP A 99 25.50 -23.65 -18.90
C ASP A 99 24.04 -23.22 -19.14
N VAL A 100 23.80 -21.91 -19.32
CA VAL A 100 22.47 -21.36 -19.55
C VAL A 100 21.84 -21.83 -20.86
N THR A 101 20.54 -22.14 -20.80
CA THR A 101 19.74 -22.38 -22.00
C THR A 101 19.40 -21.04 -22.65
N LYS A 102 19.92 -20.83 -23.86
CA LYS A 102 19.71 -19.61 -24.63
C LYS A 102 18.40 -19.68 -25.40
N VAL A 103 17.77 -18.52 -25.56
CA VAL A 103 16.49 -18.36 -26.26
C VAL A 103 16.63 -17.25 -27.29
N LEU A 104 16.14 -17.50 -28.50
CA LEU A 104 15.95 -16.49 -29.52
C LEU A 104 14.45 -16.24 -29.67
N VAL A 105 14.06 -14.99 -29.48
CA VAL A 105 12.67 -14.53 -29.50
C VAL A 105 12.46 -13.53 -30.63
N ASP A 106 11.35 -13.67 -31.35
CA ASP A 106 10.84 -12.71 -32.33
C ASP A 106 9.34 -12.49 -32.08
N ASP A 107 8.91 -11.23 -32.02
CA ASP A 107 7.53 -10.81 -31.74
C ASP A 107 6.81 -11.65 -30.64
N HIS A 108 7.43 -11.75 -29.46
CA HIS A 108 6.96 -12.54 -28.30
C HIS A 108 6.91 -14.07 -28.48
N HIS A 109 7.36 -14.60 -29.61
CA HIS A 109 7.41 -16.03 -29.88
C HIS A 109 8.85 -16.56 -29.82
N VAL A 110 9.00 -17.77 -29.29
CA VAL A 110 10.29 -18.47 -29.31
C VAL A 110 10.51 -19.01 -30.72
N ILE A 111 11.61 -18.58 -31.35
CA ILE A 111 12.05 -19.08 -32.66
C ILE A 111 13.23 -20.04 -32.56
N GLY A 112 14.00 -19.97 -31.47
CA GLY A 112 15.11 -20.89 -31.20
C GLY A 112 15.35 -21.08 -29.71
N ILE A 113 15.67 -22.30 -29.29
CA ILE A 113 16.01 -22.61 -27.90
C ILE A 113 17.02 -23.75 -27.79
N GLY A 114 18.05 -23.56 -26.96
CA GLY A 114 19.08 -24.56 -26.68
C GLY A 114 20.37 -23.93 -26.14
N LYS A 115 21.30 -24.77 -25.65
CA LYS A 115 22.60 -24.32 -25.15
C LYS A 115 23.54 -23.85 -26.27
N ASP A 116 23.42 -24.49 -27.44
CA ASP A 116 24.35 -24.33 -28.58
C ASP A 116 23.77 -23.53 -29.76
N ILE A 117 22.71 -22.73 -29.56
CA ILE A 117 22.17 -21.88 -30.63
C ILE A 117 23.11 -20.70 -30.93
N GLY A 118 23.27 -20.36 -32.22
CA GLY A 118 24.23 -19.35 -32.67
C GLY A 118 23.83 -17.90 -32.35
N ALA A 119 22.54 -17.58 -32.42
CA ALA A 119 22.00 -16.27 -32.05
C ALA A 119 20.97 -16.42 -30.92
N HIS A 120 20.98 -15.47 -29.98
CA HIS A 120 20.04 -15.42 -28.87
C HIS A 120 19.87 -13.98 -28.38
N ASN A 121 18.73 -13.67 -27.78
CA ASN A 121 18.43 -12.38 -27.17
C ASN A 121 17.78 -12.51 -25.77
N ALA A 122 17.62 -13.74 -25.28
CA ALA A 122 17.14 -14.01 -23.94
C ALA A 122 17.71 -15.32 -23.36
N TYR A 123 17.54 -15.51 -22.05
CA TYR A 123 17.84 -16.75 -21.33
C TYR A 123 16.55 -17.39 -20.79
N ASP A 124 16.49 -18.72 -20.84
CA ASP A 124 15.43 -19.53 -20.21
C ASP A 124 15.64 -19.54 -18.70
N THR A 125 14.59 -19.18 -17.93
CA THR A 125 14.66 -19.14 -16.47
C THR A 125 14.15 -20.43 -15.78
N GLY A 126 13.78 -21.46 -16.53
CA GLY A 126 13.26 -22.72 -15.99
C GLY A 126 11.82 -22.64 -15.44
N ILE A 127 11.06 -21.60 -15.81
CA ILE A 127 9.71 -21.33 -15.30
C ILE A 127 8.76 -21.23 -16.49
N PHE A 128 7.77 -22.12 -16.54
CA PHE A 128 6.85 -22.23 -17.68
C PHE A 128 5.40 -22.28 -17.23
N LEU A 129 4.51 -21.70 -18.03
CA LEU A 129 3.08 -21.93 -17.97
C LEU A 129 2.69 -22.80 -19.17
N CYS A 130 2.21 -24.01 -18.89
CA CYS A 130 2.02 -25.04 -19.89
C CYS A 130 0.54 -25.43 -20.02
N SER A 131 0.10 -25.65 -21.25
CA SER A 131 -1.09 -26.44 -21.52
C SER A 131 -0.73 -27.94 -21.50
N PRO A 132 -1.70 -28.86 -21.33
CA PRO A 132 -1.44 -30.30 -21.38
C PRO A 132 -0.78 -30.78 -22.68
N ALA A 133 -0.82 -30.00 -23.76
CA ALA A 133 -0.15 -30.32 -25.02
C ALA A 133 1.37 -30.47 -24.90
N ILE A 134 2.00 -29.90 -23.85
CA ILE A 134 3.42 -30.11 -23.58
C ILE A 134 3.77 -31.60 -23.45
N PHE A 135 2.86 -32.44 -22.93
CA PHE A 135 3.13 -33.88 -22.78
C PHE A 135 3.35 -34.55 -24.13
N THR A 136 2.50 -34.24 -25.12
CA THR A 136 2.67 -34.75 -26.49
C THR A 136 3.96 -34.26 -27.11
N ALA A 137 4.30 -32.97 -26.94
CA ALA A 137 5.56 -32.43 -27.44
C ALA A 137 6.80 -33.08 -26.81
N VAL A 138 6.72 -33.47 -25.54
CA VAL A 138 7.79 -34.21 -24.85
C VAL A 138 7.92 -35.63 -25.39
N GLU A 139 6.82 -36.34 -25.63
CA GLU A 139 6.85 -37.68 -26.24
C GLU A 139 7.51 -37.65 -27.63
N GLU A 140 7.07 -36.72 -28.49
CA GLU A 140 7.66 -36.51 -29.82
C GLU A 140 9.15 -36.10 -29.77
N SER A 141 9.55 -35.38 -28.72
CA SER A 141 10.95 -35.01 -28.50
C SER A 141 11.79 -36.23 -28.09
N ILE A 142 11.27 -37.06 -27.17
CA ILE A 142 11.93 -38.29 -26.72
C ILE A 142 12.08 -39.28 -27.88
N GLU A 143 11.05 -39.46 -28.70
CA GLU A 143 11.11 -40.32 -29.91
C GLU A 143 12.20 -39.87 -30.89
N ALA A 144 12.48 -38.57 -30.93
CA ALA A 144 13.54 -37.98 -31.73
C ALA A 144 14.92 -37.96 -31.04
N GLY A 145 15.05 -38.57 -29.87
CA GLY A 145 16.32 -38.71 -29.14
C GLY A 145 16.65 -37.57 -28.18
N ASP A 146 15.77 -36.58 -27.98
CA ASP A 146 15.96 -35.48 -27.04
C ASP A 146 14.93 -35.57 -25.90
N ALA A 147 15.34 -36.14 -24.77
CA ALA A 147 14.48 -36.32 -23.60
C ALA A 147 14.47 -35.10 -22.65
N SER A 148 14.83 -33.92 -23.14
CA SER A 148 14.78 -32.67 -22.39
C SER A 148 13.45 -31.92 -22.55
N VAL A 149 13.08 -31.13 -21.53
CA VAL A 149 11.98 -30.15 -21.64
C VAL A 149 12.30 -29.14 -22.74
N THR A 150 13.56 -28.72 -22.88
CA THR A 150 14.02 -27.81 -23.94
C THR A 150 13.73 -28.36 -25.34
N GLY A 151 13.89 -29.67 -25.56
CA GLY A 151 13.53 -30.34 -26.81
C GLY A 151 12.03 -30.25 -27.13
N ALA A 152 11.19 -30.43 -26.11
CA ALA A 152 9.74 -30.24 -26.24
C ALA A 152 9.35 -28.78 -26.54
N ILE A 153 10.00 -27.80 -25.89
CA ILE A 153 9.79 -26.38 -26.19
C ILE A 153 10.22 -26.05 -27.62
N ARG A 154 11.34 -26.63 -28.09
CA ARG A 154 11.81 -26.46 -29.48
C ARG A 154 10.79 -26.98 -30.49
N ARG A 155 10.14 -28.11 -30.20
CA ARG A 155 9.03 -28.66 -31.02
C ARG A 155 7.84 -27.69 -31.06
N LEU A 156 7.41 -27.18 -29.91
CA LEU A 156 6.31 -26.22 -29.85
C LEU A 156 6.64 -24.88 -30.53
N ALA A 157 7.88 -24.40 -30.38
CA ALA A 157 8.40 -23.22 -31.07
C ALA A 157 8.30 -23.37 -32.60
N SER A 158 8.69 -24.53 -33.16
CA SER A 158 8.57 -24.80 -34.60
C SER A 158 7.12 -24.78 -35.12
N ARG A 159 6.13 -24.89 -34.24
CA ARG A 159 4.69 -24.83 -34.52
C ARG A 159 4.08 -23.45 -34.23
N GLY A 160 4.87 -22.46 -33.82
CA GLY A 160 4.38 -21.15 -33.37
C GLY A 160 3.60 -21.20 -32.05
N LYS A 161 3.85 -22.21 -31.21
CA LYS A 161 3.10 -22.48 -29.97
C LYS A 161 3.89 -22.24 -28.68
N ALA A 162 5.11 -21.69 -28.79
CA ALA A 162 5.91 -21.27 -27.64
C ALA A 162 6.03 -19.74 -27.61
N LYS A 163 5.51 -19.13 -26.54
CA LYS A 163 5.55 -17.69 -26.28
C LYS A 163 6.46 -17.38 -25.10
N ILE A 164 6.73 -16.10 -24.88
CA ILE A 164 7.49 -15.66 -23.70
C ILE A 164 6.74 -14.62 -22.87
N VAL A 165 7.16 -14.48 -21.62
CA VAL A 165 6.94 -13.30 -20.78
C VAL A 165 8.30 -12.81 -20.28
N ASP A 166 8.56 -11.51 -20.38
CA ASP A 166 9.82 -10.92 -19.91
C ASP A 166 9.83 -10.84 -18.37
N VAL A 167 10.88 -11.39 -17.75
CA VAL A 167 11.10 -11.28 -16.30
C VAL A 167 11.63 -9.92 -15.87
N GLN A 168 11.97 -9.04 -16.82
CA GLN A 168 12.47 -7.69 -16.60
C GLN A 168 13.70 -7.70 -15.69
N GLU A 169 13.69 -6.92 -14.60
CA GLU A 169 14.80 -6.83 -13.66
C GLU A 169 14.76 -7.88 -12.53
N ARG A 170 13.83 -8.84 -12.58
CA ARG A 170 13.64 -9.82 -11.50
C ARG A 170 14.76 -10.84 -11.45
N TYR A 171 15.13 -11.28 -10.26
CA TYR A 171 16.23 -12.23 -10.09
C TYR A 171 15.77 -13.67 -10.26
N TRP A 172 16.66 -14.49 -10.82
CA TRP A 172 16.59 -15.94 -10.83
C TRP A 172 18.03 -16.49 -10.85
N VAL A 173 18.24 -17.66 -10.24
CA VAL A 173 19.52 -18.35 -10.13
C VAL A 173 19.28 -19.85 -10.15
N ASP A 174 19.90 -20.55 -11.07
CA ASP A 174 20.11 -22.01 -11.10
C ASP A 174 21.23 -22.39 -10.12
N VAL A 175 20.94 -23.31 -9.19
CA VAL A 175 21.86 -23.62 -8.08
C VAL A 175 22.51 -24.99 -8.27
N ASP A 176 23.59 -25.02 -9.06
CA ASP A 176 24.36 -26.25 -9.34
C ASP A 176 25.69 -26.32 -8.59
N THR A 177 26.38 -25.18 -8.43
CA THR A 177 27.71 -25.14 -7.84
C THR A 177 27.76 -24.37 -6.52
N PRO A 178 28.81 -24.56 -5.69
CA PRO A 178 29.05 -23.71 -4.53
C PRO A 178 29.17 -22.21 -4.87
N ARG A 179 29.53 -21.87 -6.11
CA ARG A 179 29.56 -20.47 -6.58
C ARG A 179 28.14 -19.93 -6.72
N ASP A 180 27.20 -20.72 -7.22
CA ASP A 180 25.82 -20.31 -7.43
C ASP A 180 25.06 -20.19 -6.12
N VAL A 181 25.38 -21.04 -5.13
CA VAL A 181 24.91 -20.84 -3.74
C VAL A 181 25.29 -19.46 -3.23
N LYS A 182 26.55 -19.01 -3.41
CA LYS A 182 26.99 -17.66 -3.00
C LYS A 182 26.27 -16.55 -3.77
N LYS A 183 26.02 -16.74 -5.07
CA LYS A 183 25.25 -15.78 -5.88
C LYS A 183 23.81 -15.67 -5.35
N ALA A 184 23.13 -16.80 -5.17
CA ALA A 184 21.78 -16.87 -4.64
C ALA A 184 21.69 -16.23 -3.24
N GLU A 185 22.61 -16.57 -2.32
CA GLU A 185 22.72 -15.92 -1.01
C GLU A 185 22.85 -14.41 -1.14
N THR A 186 23.76 -13.91 -1.98
CA THR A 186 23.98 -12.46 -2.17
C THR A 186 22.69 -11.75 -2.59
N VAL A 187 21.94 -12.34 -3.53
CA VAL A 187 20.67 -11.79 -4.00
C VAL A 187 19.62 -11.81 -2.89
N LEU A 188 19.47 -12.93 -2.19
CA LEU A 188 18.52 -13.08 -1.09
C LEU A 188 18.81 -12.09 0.06
N TYR A 189 20.08 -11.90 0.43
CA TYR A 189 20.48 -10.95 1.48
C TYR A 189 20.26 -9.49 1.07
N LYS A 190 20.54 -9.11 -0.19
CA LYS A 190 20.26 -7.75 -0.69
C LYS A 190 18.77 -7.39 -0.57
N GLY A 191 17.88 -8.36 -0.78
CA GLY A 191 16.43 -8.18 -0.66
C GLY A 191 15.91 -8.02 0.78
N LEU A 192 16.75 -8.09 1.82
CA LEU A 192 16.29 -8.05 3.21
C LEU A 192 16.14 -6.65 3.81
N ALA A 193 16.71 -5.61 3.18
CA ALA A 193 16.62 -4.25 3.67
C ALA A 193 15.17 -3.73 3.63
N LYS A 194 14.73 -3.03 4.68
CA LYS A 194 13.37 -2.46 4.72
C LYS A 194 13.41 -1.01 4.22
N PRO A 195 12.42 -0.56 3.42
CA PRO A 195 12.25 0.87 3.08
C PRO A 195 12.14 1.76 4.33
N ASN A 196 11.60 1.19 5.40
CA ASN A 196 11.37 1.86 6.68
C ASN A 196 12.52 1.70 7.68
N ASP A 197 13.67 1.14 7.28
CA ASP A 197 14.84 1.12 8.16
C ASP A 197 15.27 2.54 8.53
N GLY A 198 15.60 2.73 9.81
CA GLY A 198 16.18 3.96 10.33
C GLY A 198 17.57 4.23 9.78
N PHE A 199 18.09 5.43 10.04
CA PHE A 199 19.34 5.90 9.46
C PHE A 199 20.54 5.05 9.88
N ILE A 200 20.62 4.69 11.17
CA ILE A 200 21.72 3.88 11.71
C ILE A 200 21.59 2.45 11.20
N SER A 201 20.37 1.90 11.18
CA SER A 201 20.13 0.57 10.64
C SER A 201 20.58 0.48 9.19
N ARG A 202 20.23 1.44 8.34
CA ARG A 202 20.61 1.44 6.91
C ARG A 202 22.11 1.62 6.69
N SER A 203 22.74 2.49 7.47
CA SER A 203 24.14 2.89 7.24
C SER A 203 25.14 1.93 7.86
N ILE A 204 24.79 1.35 9.02
CA ILE A 204 25.69 0.54 9.85
C ILE A 204 25.08 -0.85 10.09
N ASN A 205 23.96 -0.94 10.80
CA ASN A 205 23.53 -2.24 11.37
C ASN A 205 23.27 -3.28 10.28
N ARG A 206 22.61 -2.93 9.17
CA ARG A 206 22.27 -3.87 8.09
C ARG A 206 23.50 -4.48 7.43
N ARG A 207 24.59 -3.72 7.29
CA ARG A 207 25.84 -4.24 6.70
C ARG A 207 26.44 -5.32 7.59
N ILE A 208 26.33 -5.15 8.91
CA ILE A 208 26.89 -6.07 9.89
C ILE A 208 25.94 -7.25 10.14
N SER A 209 24.64 -7.02 10.27
CA SER A 209 23.64 -8.07 10.48
C SER A 209 23.58 -9.02 9.28
N THR A 210 23.32 -8.51 8.08
CA THR A 210 23.22 -9.35 6.87
C THR A 210 24.56 -9.93 6.43
N GLY A 211 25.66 -9.23 6.70
CA GLY A 211 27.01 -9.67 6.30
C GLY A 211 27.64 -10.70 7.25
N ILE A 212 27.33 -10.64 8.54
CA ILE A 212 28.03 -11.42 9.58
C ILE A 212 27.05 -12.21 10.45
N PHE A 213 26.19 -11.52 11.20
CA PHE A 213 25.39 -12.17 12.25
C PHE A 213 24.31 -13.09 11.72
N THR A 214 23.54 -12.66 10.73
CA THR A 214 22.47 -13.49 10.16
C THR A 214 23.01 -14.75 9.46
N PRO A 215 24.07 -14.67 8.63
CA PRO A 215 24.73 -15.88 8.12
C PRO A 215 25.29 -16.77 9.23
N LEU A 216 25.91 -16.19 10.27
CA LEU A 216 26.48 -16.94 11.39
C LEU A 216 25.40 -17.71 12.16
N LEU A 217 24.28 -17.06 12.49
CA LEU A 217 23.14 -17.66 13.18
C LEU A 217 22.56 -18.84 12.39
N LEU A 218 22.43 -18.70 11.07
CA LEU A 218 21.93 -19.76 10.18
C LEU A 218 22.92 -20.92 10.04
N LYS A 219 24.23 -20.65 10.10
CA LYS A 219 25.28 -21.69 10.12
C LYS A 219 25.31 -22.45 11.45
N LEU A 220 25.17 -21.76 12.58
CA LEU A 220 25.18 -22.36 13.91
C LEU A 220 24.00 -23.31 14.13
N SER A 221 22.81 -22.93 13.66
CA SER A 221 21.69 -23.87 13.65
C SER A 221 20.75 -23.61 12.46
N ARG A 222 20.60 -24.64 11.63
CA ARG A 222 19.67 -24.63 10.48
C ARG A 222 18.21 -24.47 10.89
N ARG A 223 17.89 -24.57 12.19
CA ARG A 223 16.53 -24.48 12.73
C ARG A 223 16.26 -23.21 13.54
N VAL A 224 17.23 -22.29 13.70
CA VAL A 224 17.05 -21.04 14.47
C VAL A 224 15.79 -20.29 14.05
N THR A 225 14.92 -20.03 15.02
CA THR A 225 13.68 -19.27 14.80
C THR A 225 13.91 -17.78 15.03
N ALA A 226 13.07 -16.93 14.44
CA ALA A 226 13.12 -15.49 14.66
C ALA A 226 12.98 -15.14 16.15
N ASN A 227 12.02 -15.75 16.85
CA ASN A 227 11.80 -15.51 18.28
C ASN A 227 13.03 -15.87 19.15
N GLN A 228 13.82 -16.88 18.77
CA GLN A 228 15.07 -17.20 19.47
C GLN A 228 16.11 -16.08 19.29
N VAL A 229 16.16 -15.47 18.12
CA VAL A 229 17.03 -14.31 17.86
C VAL A 229 16.55 -13.07 18.62
N SER A 230 15.24 -12.82 18.70
CA SER A 230 14.68 -11.73 19.52
C SER A 230 15.03 -11.91 21.01
N ILE A 231 14.95 -13.13 21.55
CA ILE A 231 15.38 -13.45 22.92
C ILE A 231 16.88 -13.21 23.12
N LEU A 232 17.71 -13.58 22.13
CA LEU A 232 19.15 -13.33 22.18
C LEU A 232 19.46 -11.82 22.21
N SER A 233 18.82 -11.03 21.34
CA SER A 233 18.94 -9.56 21.34
C SER A 233 18.55 -8.96 22.69
N PHE A 234 17.43 -9.43 23.27
CA PHE A 234 16.98 -9.03 24.59
C PHE A 234 18.01 -9.38 25.69
N ALA A 235 18.54 -10.61 25.69
CA ALA A 235 19.56 -11.02 26.66
C ALA A 235 20.83 -10.16 26.57
N VAL A 236 21.26 -9.81 25.36
CA VAL A 236 22.40 -8.91 25.13
C VAL A 236 22.11 -7.50 25.67
N SER A 237 20.87 -7.02 25.56
CA SER A 237 20.43 -5.74 26.15
C SER A 237 20.46 -5.77 27.69
N LEU A 238 20.12 -6.90 28.31
CA LEU A 238 20.24 -7.09 29.77
C LEU A 238 21.70 -7.07 30.22
N VAL A 239 22.60 -7.72 29.47
CA VAL A 239 24.05 -7.67 29.73
C VAL A 239 24.55 -6.23 29.60
N ALA A 240 24.10 -5.49 28.59
CA ALA A 240 24.44 -4.08 28.43
C ALA A 240 24.04 -3.26 29.67
N SER A 241 22.80 -3.42 30.13
CA SER A 241 22.28 -2.78 31.35
C SER A 241 23.13 -3.14 32.58
N LEU A 242 23.43 -4.43 32.78
CA LEU A 242 24.26 -4.92 33.88
C LEU A 242 25.67 -4.30 33.86
N CYS A 243 26.27 -4.11 32.68
CA CYS A 243 27.56 -3.42 32.58
C CYS A 243 27.50 -2.00 33.16
N PHE A 244 26.42 -1.25 32.95
CA PHE A 244 26.26 0.07 33.59
C PHE A 244 26.11 -0.03 35.11
N PHE A 245 25.38 -1.03 35.62
CA PHE A 245 25.30 -1.30 37.07
C PHE A 245 26.67 -1.59 37.70
N LEU A 246 27.52 -2.33 36.98
CA LEU A 246 28.87 -2.68 37.42
C LEU A 246 29.91 -1.59 37.14
N ALA A 247 29.49 -0.38 36.78
CA ALA A 247 30.37 0.74 36.43
C ALA A 247 31.34 0.45 35.26
N LEU A 248 30.89 -0.34 34.27
CA LEU A 248 31.58 -0.64 33.01
C LEU A 248 30.85 -0.01 31.80
N PRO A 249 30.67 1.32 31.75
CA PRO A 249 29.82 1.99 30.75
C PRO A 249 30.33 1.86 29.32
N LEU A 250 31.65 1.78 29.10
CA LEU A 250 32.25 1.55 27.78
C LEU A 250 31.76 0.24 27.18
N ILE A 251 31.88 -0.85 27.95
CA ILE A 251 31.46 -2.19 27.53
C ILE A 251 29.94 -2.24 27.38
N GLY A 252 29.20 -1.60 28.30
CA GLY A 252 27.75 -1.44 28.20
C GLY A 252 27.32 -0.78 26.89
N GLY A 253 27.98 0.31 26.49
CA GLY A 253 27.72 1.00 25.23
C GLY A 253 27.94 0.12 23.99
N LEU A 254 29.02 -0.68 23.98
CA LEU A 254 29.28 -1.63 22.90
C LEU A 254 28.20 -2.72 22.83
N PHE A 255 27.73 -3.24 23.97
CA PHE A 255 26.64 -4.22 24.01
C PHE A 255 25.29 -3.62 23.60
N ILE A 256 25.00 -2.35 23.89
CA ILE A 256 23.80 -1.66 23.34
C ILE A 256 23.84 -1.70 21.81
N GLN A 257 24.98 -1.34 21.21
CA GLN A 257 25.11 -1.36 19.76
C GLN A 257 25.01 -2.78 19.19
N LEU A 258 25.60 -3.77 19.86
CA LEU A 258 25.48 -5.17 19.46
C LEU A 258 24.03 -5.66 19.52
N ALA A 259 23.29 -5.34 20.59
CA ALA A 259 21.88 -5.66 20.69
C ALA A 259 21.08 -5.04 19.54
N SER A 260 21.32 -3.76 19.21
CA SER A 260 20.65 -3.10 18.07
C SER A 260 20.94 -3.75 16.70
N ILE A 261 22.11 -4.40 16.53
CA ILE A 261 22.45 -5.14 15.31
C ILE A 261 21.74 -6.51 15.30
N LEU A 262 21.75 -7.23 16.42
CA LEU A 262 21.12 -8.55 16.56
C LEU A 262 19.59 -8.47 16.44
N ASP A 263 19.00 -7.40 16.96
CA ASP A 263 17.59 -7.03 16.79
C ASP A 263 17.18 -7.10 15.32
N GLY A 264 17.94 -6.47 14.42
CA GLY A 264 17.65 -6.49 13.00
C GLY A 264 17.70 -7.89 12.36
N SER A 265 18.41 -8.83 12.97
CA SER A 265 18.68 -10.17 12.45
C SER A 265 17.46 -11.11 12.59
N ASP A 266 16.57 -10.87 13.54
CA ASP A 266 15.40 -11.74 13.78
C ASP A 266 14.43 -11.72 12.58
N GLY A 267 14.16 -10.54 12.04
CA GLY A 267 13.28 -10.30 10.92
C GLY A 267 13.96 -10.67 9.62
N GLU A 268 15.30 -10.56 9.54
CA GLU A 268 16.09 -11.09 8.43
C GLU A 268 15.95 -12.61 8.35
N VAL A 269 16.15 -13.32 9.46
CA VAL A 269 15.92 -14.77 9.56
C VAL A 269 14.47 -15.11 9.22
N ALA A 270 13.50 -14.35 9.73
CA ALA A 270 12.08 -14.57 9.44
C ALA A 270 11.75 -14.44 7.95
N ARG A 271 12.32 -13.42 7.27
CA ARG A 271 12.12 -13.16 5.82
C ARG A 271 12.80 -14.22 4.96
N LEU A 272 14.06 -14.56 5.25
CA LEU A 272 14.80 -15.59 4.51
C LEU A 272 14.12 -16.94 4.59
N ARG A 273 13.65 -17.34 5.79
CA ARG A 273 12.97 -18.62 5.98
C ARG A 273 11.48 -18.59 5.62
N LYS A 274 10.94 -17.43 5.26
CA LYS A 274 9.50 -17.21 4.98
C LYS A 274 8.63 -17.72 6.14
N ILE A 275 8.98 -17.37 7.38
CA ILE A 275 8.29 -17.76 8.63
C ILE A 275 7.79 -16.56 9.43
N GLN A 276 7.64 -15.40 8.78
CA GLN A 276 7.09 -14.21 9.42
C GLN A 276 5.69 -14.50 9.97
N SER A 277 5.40 -14.01 11.18
CA SER A 277 4.11 -14.22 11.83
C SER A 277 3.65 -12.96 12.58
N PRO A 278 2.33 -12.76 12.74
CA PRO A 278 1.80 -11.64 13.54
C PRO A 278 2.29 -11.69 15.00
N PHE A 279 2.30 -12.88 15.60
CA PHE A 279 2.78 -13.07 16.97
C PHE A 279 4.27 -12.75 17.09
N GLY A 280 5.11 -13.20 16.16
CA GLY A 280 6.54 -12.89 16.18
C GLY A 280 6.82 -11.38 16.15
N ASN A 281 6.09 -10.64 15.29
CA ASN A 281 6.19 -9.18 15.21
C ASN A 281 5.72 -8.49 16.52
N PHE A 282 4.66 -9.01 17.15
CA PHE A 282 4.22 -8.53 18.46
C PHE A 282 5.25 -8.81 19.56
N PHE A 283 5.77 -10.05 19.60
CA PHE A 283 6.72 -10.50 20.60
C PHE A 283 8.04 -9.71 20.55
N ASP A 284 8.57 -9.51 19.35
CA ASP A 284 9.73 -8.65 19.08
C ASP A 284 9.49 -7.22 19.62
N ALA A 285 8.38 -6.59 19.21
CA ALA A 285 8.03 -5.23 19.66
C ALA A 285 7.90 -5.09 21.19
N VAL A 286 7.44 -6.13 21.89
CA VAL A 286 7.35 -6.15 23.36
C VAL A 286 8.73 -6.26 24.00
N LEU A 287 9.55 -7.23 23.57
CA LEU A 287 10.92 -7.39 24.07
C LEU A 287 11.78 -6.15 23.85
N ASP A 288 11.54 -5.46 22.75
CA ASP A 288 12.13 -4.17 22.42
C ASP A 288 11.86 -3.09 23.47
N ARG A 289 10.63 -3.01 23.97
CA ARG A 289 10.26 -2.03 25.01
C ARG A 289 10.93 -2.38 26.34
N TYR A 290 10.99 -3.66 26.69
CA TYR A 290 11.71 -4.11 27.87
C TYR A 290 13.22 -3.83 27.75
N SER A 291 13.82 -4.13 26.59
CA SER A 291 15.24 -3.85 26.30
C SER A 291 15.56 -2.36 26.51
N ASP A 292 14.79 -1.48 25.85
CA ASP A 292 14.97 -0.03 25.96
C ASP A 292 14.85 0.43 27.44
N GLY A 293 13.88 -0.12 28.18
CA GLY A 293 13.67 0.19 29.59
C GLY A 293 14.81 -0.25 30.50
N PHE A 294 15.29 -1.50 30.36
CA PHE A 294 16.41 -2.01 31.15
C PHE A 294 17.72 -1.27 30.86
N ILE A 295 18.00 -0.94 29.59
CA ILE A 295 19.17 -0.15 29.20
C ILE A 295 19.12 1.22 29.89
N LEU A 296 18.00 1.94 29.76
CA LEU A 296 17.84 3.25 30.40
C LEU A 296 17.94 3.16 31.93
N PHE A 297 17.45 2.08 32.53
CA PHE A 297 17.56 1.85 33.97
C PHE A 297 19.01 1.66 34.44
N GLY A 298 19.79 0.86 33.71
CA GLY A 298 21.22 0.69 34.00
C GLY A 298 22.00 2.01 33.86
N MET A 299 21.74 2.75 32.78
CA MET A 299 22.38 4.06 32.54
C MET A 299 21.94 5.12 33.58
N PHE A 300 20.68 5.09 34.01
CA PHE A 300 20.20 5.89 35.14
C PHE A 300 20.98 5.57 36.40
N TYR A 301 21.11 4.29 36.75
CA TYR A 301 21.82 3.86 37.96
C TYR A 301 23.29 4.30 37.93
N TYR A 302 23.97 4.12 36.81
CA TYR A 302 25.33 4.64 36.62
C TYR A 302 25.40 6.16 36.82
N SER A 303 24.49 6.90 36.19
CA SER A 303 24.47 8.37 36.28
C SER A 303 24.15 8.87 37.69
N PHE A 304 23.38 8.08 38.45
CA PHE A 304 22.98 8.38 39.82
C PHE A 304 24.10 8.14 40.82
N THR A 305 24.95 7.13 40.59
CA THR A 305 26.04 6.76 41.50
C THR A 305 27.39 7.40 41.14
N ALA A 306 27.55 7.92 39.92
CA ALA A 306 28.77 8.60 39.49
C ALA A 306 29.01 9.91 40.27
N THR A 307 30.12 9.96 41.00
CA THR A 307 30.46 11.10 41.87
C THR A 307 30.81 12.35 41.09
N GLU A 308 31.33 12.23 39.86
CA GLU A 308 31.63 13.38 38.99
C GLU A 308 30.37 14.12 38.56
N ILE A 309 29.28 13.39 38.33
CA ILE A 309 27.97 13.96 37.98
C ILE A 309 27.36 14.68 39.18
N ALA A 310 27.46 14.05 40.36
CA ALA A 310 27.09 14.69 41.63
C ALA A 310 27.89 15.97 41.89
N GLY A 311 29.19 15.98 41.61
CA GLY A 311 30.05 17.15 41.73
C GLY A 311 29.66 18.30 40.79
N LEU A 312 29.25 17.99 39.56
CA LEU A 312 28.94 18.99 38.53
C LEU A 312 27.64 19.75 38.80
N PHE A 313 26.61 19.06 39.33
CA PHE A 313 25.28 19.65 39.57
C PHE A 313 24.98 19.92 41.05
N GLY A 314 25.88 19.52 41.96
CA GLY A 314 25.73 19.70 43.40
C GLY A 314 24.39 19.13 43.92
N ARG A 315 23.70 19.91 44.77
CA ARG A 315 22.43 19.51 45.40
C ARG A 315 21.30 19.16 44.42
N TYR A 316 21.39 19.59 43.16
CA TYR A 316 20.38 19.35 42.14
C TYR A 316 20.61 18.07 41.33
N SER A 317 21.77 17.43 41.48
CA SER A 317 22.16 16.24 40.69
C SER A 317 21.09 15.14 40.75
N THR A 318 20.66 14.76 41.96
CA THR A 318 19.66 13.71 42.19
C THR A 318 18.35 14.01 41.44
N SER A 319 17.82 15.22 41.59
CA SER A 319 16.56 15.60 40.95
C SER A 319 16.67 15.65 39.42
N LEU A 320 17.80 16.14 38.89
CA LEU A 320 18.04 16.21 37.46
C LEU A 320 18.19 14.83 36.84
N VAL A 321 19.01 13.95 37.42
CA VAL A 321 19.22 12.59 36.94
C VAL A 321 17.89 11.82 36.94
N VAL A 322 17.14 11.87 38.05
CA VAL A 322 15.83 11.21 38.15
C VAL A 322 14.85 11.78 37.11
N GLY A 323 14.69 13.10 37.05
CA GLY A 323 13.73 13.74 36.14
C GLY A 323 14.04 13.46 34.67
N VAL A 324 15.30 13.56 34.26
CA VAL A 324 15.74 13.31 32.89
C VAL A 324 15.59 11.83 32.51
N SER A 325 15.96 10.91 33.39
CA SER A 325 15.78 9.47 33.15
C SER A 325 14.31 9.08 33.06
N MET A 326 13.45 9.65 33.91
CA MET A 326 12.00 9.45 33.81
C MET A 326 11.43 9.97 32.49
N LEU A 327 11.84 11.17 32.05
CA LEU A 327 11.43 11.72 30.77
C LEU A 327 11.91 10.86 29.59
N ALA A 328 13.15 10.34 29.63
CA ALA A 328 13.67 9.44 28.59
C ALA A 328 12.88 8.12 28.51
N LEU A 329 12.55 7.53 29.66
CA LEU A 329 11.77 6.30 29.74
C LEU A 329 10.35 6.50 29.22
N LEU A 330 9.65 7.52 29.73
CA LEU A 330 8.30 7.87 29.30
C LEU A 330 8.26 8.22 27.82
N GLY A 331 9.19 9.06 27.35
CA GLY A 331 9.29 9.44 25.95
C GLY A 331 9.51 8.24 25.03
N THR A 332 10.39 7.32 25.40
CA THR A 332 10.66 6.10 24.62
C THR A 332 9.43 5.18 24.52
N LEU A 333 8.68 5.03 25.61
CA LEU A 333 7.41 4.29 25.60
C LEU A 333 6.33 5.02 24.79
N MET A 334 6.22 6.34 24.94
CA MET A 334 5.24 7.17 24.24
C MET A 334 5.45 7.20 22.73
N VAL A 335 6.70 7.14 22.23
CA VAL A 335 6.97 6.98 20.80
C VAL A 335 6.38 5.66 20.27
N SER A 336 6.49 4.55 21.00
CA SER A 336 5.86 3.30 20.56
C SER A 336 4.34 3.34 20.70
N TYR A 337 3.85 3.86 21.83
CA TYR A 337 2.42 3.94 22.13
C TYR A 337 1.67 4.82 21.12
N THR A 338 2.16 6.03 20.83
CA THR A 338 1.54 6.93 19.84
C THR A 338 1.48 6.30 18.46
N SER A 339 2.48 5.49 18.07
CA SER A 339 2.48 4.76 16.78
C SER A 339 1.41 3.68 16.73
N ALA A 340 1.22 2.93 17.81
CA ALA A 340 0.18 1.91 17.90
C ALA A 340 -1.21 2.57 17.93
N LYS A 341 -1.37 3.63 18.74
CA LYS A 341 -2.63 4.35 18.94
C LYS A 341 -3.11 5.04 17.66
N SER A 342 -2.21 5.60 16.84
CA SER A 342 -2.60 6.21 15.56
C SER A 342 -3.20 5.21 14.58
N VAL A 343 -2.70 3.97 14.58
CA VAL A 343 -3.23 2.91 13.72
C VAL A 343 -4.61 2.47 14.22
N THR A 344 -4.77 2.29 15.53
CA THR A 344 -6.03 1.84 16.12
C THR A 344 -7.13 2.90 16.05
N ASP A 345 -6.83 4.14 16.42
CA ASP A 345 -7.86 5.19 16.57
C ASP A 345 -8.10 5.96 15.27
N PHE A 346 -7.05 6.15 14.46
CA PHE A 346 -7.11 6.96 13.24
C PHE A 346 -6.80 6.17 11.97
N GLY A 347 -6.60 4.85 12.04
CA GLY A 347 -6.35 4.03 10.85
C GLY A 347 -5.13 4.48 10.05
N TYR A 348 -4.12 5.13 10.66
CA TYR A 348 -2.92 5.58 9.95
C TYR A 348 -1.62 5.39 10.74
N ARG A 349 -0.50 5.31 10.01
CA ARG A 349 0.88 5.31 10.51
C ARG A 349 1.54 6.64 10.19
N TYR A 350 2.31 7.14 11.13
CA TYR A 350 3.20 8.26 10.84
C TYR A 350 4.23 7.86 9.78
N GLU A 351 4.47 8.76 8.82
CA GLU A 351 5.59 8.67 7.88
C GLU A 351 6.66 9.72 8.21
N GLY A 352 7.70 9.82 7.37
CA GLY A 352 8.72 10.84 7.50
C GLY A 352 10.09 10.38 7.94
N ARG A 353 11.06 11.28 7.81
CA ARG A 353 12.43 11.08 8.34
C ARG A 353 12.47 11.09 9.87
N TRP A 354 11.58 11.86 10.51
CA TRP A 354 11.63 12.16 11.96
C TRP A 354 10.47 11.56 12.75
N SER A 355 9.31 11.35 12.09
CA SER A 355 8.04 10.99 12.72
C SER A 355 7.64 9.52 12.52
N ALA A 356 8.25 8.80 11.57
CA ALA A 356 7.75 7.50 11.15
C ALA A 356 7.75 6.43 12.25
N ALA A 357 6.70 5.59 12.26
CA ALA A 357 6.60 4.45 13.16
C ALA A 357 7.73 3.44 12.89
N GLY A 358 8.43 3.00 13.95
CA GLY A 358 9.56 2.06 13.85
C GLY A 358 10.89 2.68 13.37
N ARG A 359 10.91 3.92 12.89
CA ARG A 359 12.17 4.66 12.62
C ARG A 359 12.65 5.37 13.89
N GLY A 360 13.97 5.36 14.10
CA GLY A 360 14.63 6.14 15.14
C GLY A 360 14.90 5.40 16.44
N ARG A 361 14.43 4.15 16.64
CA ARG A 361 14.89 3.33 17.76
C ARG A 361 16.38 3.04 17.65
N ASP A 362 16.82 2.66 16.45
CA ASP A 362 18.22 2.47 16.07
C ASP A 362 19.07 3.72 16.38
N LEU A 363 18.55 4.92 16.06
CA LEU A 363 19.22 6.18 16.41
C LEU A 363 19.31 6.39 17.93
N ARG A 364 18.23 6.15 18.68
CA ARG A 364 18.24 6.28 20.14
C ARG A 364 19.24 5.33 20.79
N LEU A 365 19.22 4.06 20.41
CA LEU A 365 20.19 3.07 20.92
C LEU A 365 21.62 3.45 20.56
N PHE A 366 21.86 3.97 19.36
CA PHE A 366 23.18 4.45 18.95
C PHE A 366 23.64 5.67 19.78
N ILE A 367 22.76 6.63 20.08
CA ILE A 367 23.06 7.77 20.97
C ILE A 367 23.44 7.26 22.37
N LEU A 368 22.69 6.30 22.92
CA LEU A 368 22.99 5.69 24.22
C LEU A 368 24.32 4.90 24.20
N ALA A 369 24.58 4.16 23.13
CA ALA A 369 25.84 3.46 22.91
C ALA A 369 27.04 4.42 22.89
N ILE A 370 26.93 5.53 22.14
CA ILE A 370 27.94 6.60 22.13
C ILE A 370 28.11 7.18 23.54
N GLY A 371 27.03 7.42 24.27
CA GLY A 371 27.08 7.89 25.66
C GLY A 371 27.92 7.00 26.56
N GLY A 372 27.78 5.68 26.43
CA GLY A 372 28.61 4.69 27.13
C GLY A 372 30.08 4.73 26.70
N VAL A 373 30.35 4.77 25.38
CA VAL A 373 31.74 4.81 24.85
C VAL A 373 32.46 6.12 25.20
N ALA A 374 31.76 7.25 25.17
CA ALA A 374 32.29 8.58 25.46
C ALA A 374 32.67 8.79 26.94
N THR A 375 32.42 7.80 27.81
CA THR A 375 32.96 7.80 29.18
C THR A 375 34.49 7.74 29.21
N LEU A 376 35.12 7.30 28.11
CA LEU A 376 36.57 7.45 27.89
C LEU A 376 37.04 8.91 27.95
N VAL A 377 36.15 9.86 27.63
CA VAL A 377 36.42 11.29 27.72
C VAL A 377 35.92 11.84 29.06
N HIS A 378 34.66 11.58 29.41
CA HIS A 378 34.09 12.05 30.68
C HIS A 378 32.83 11.25 31.10
N PRO A 379 32.69 10.82 32.38
CA PRO A 379 31.54 10.05 32.87
C PRO A 379 30.16 10.68 32.62
N VAL A 380 30.08 12.02 32.61
CA VAL A 380 28.85 12.78 32.33
C VAL A 380 28.22 12.45 30.96
N SER A 381 28.96 11.85 30.03
CA SER A 381 28.47 11.49 28.70
C SER A 381 27.24 10.58 28.74
N VAL A 382 27.14 9.70 29.75
CA VAL A 382 25.99 8.82 29.93
C VAL A 382 24.73 9.65 30.22
N PHE A 383 24.82 10.60 31.15
CA PHE A 383 23.71 11.50 31.47
C PHE A 383 23.32 12.37 30.26
N VAL A 384 24.30 12.90 29.54
CA VAL A 384 24.06 13.69 28.31
C VAL A 384 23.33 12.86 27.24
N ALA A 385 23.68 11.58 27.09
CA ALA A 385 23.00 10.70 26.15
C ALA A 385 21.53 10.44 26.56
N ILE A 386 21.27 10.20 27.85
CA ILE A 386 19.89 10.07 28.37
C ILE A 386 19.10 11.36 28.11
N LEU A 387 19.67 12.53 28.43
CA LEU A 387 19.05 13.84 28.19
C LEU A 387 18.72 14.04 26.71
N THR A 388 19.65 13.69 25.82
CA THR A 388 19.46 13.81 24.37
C THR A 388 18.29 12.93 23.91
N VAL A 389 18.20 11.69 24.40
CA VAL A 389 17.09 10.79 24.11
C VAL A 389 15.77 11.30 24.68
N ALA A 390 15.76 11.85 25.90
CA ALA A 390 14.57 12.47 26.49
C ALA A 390 14.03 13.60 25.61
N LEU A 391 14.88 14.57 25.25
CA LEU A 391 14.48 15.70 24.41
C LEU A 391 14.00 15.24 23.03
N LEU A 392 14.75 14.35 22.38
CA LEU A 392 14.41 13.83 21.06
C LEU A 392 13.04 13.13 21.08
N THR A 393 12.79 12.27 22.05
CA THR A 393 11.53 11.52 22.14
C THR A 393 10.35 12.44 22.48
N SER A 394 10.52 13.41 23.38
CA SER A 394 9.49 14.42 23.67
C SER A 394 9.12 15.24 22.45
N VAL A 395 10.09 15.71 21.66
CA VAL A 395 9.82 16.47 20.42
C VAL A 395 9.06 15.61 19.40
N ILE A 396 9.45 14.34 19.23
CA ILE A 396 8.74 13.41 18.33
C ILE A 396 7.29 13.22 18.78
N VAL A 397 7.05 13.02 20.09
CA VAL A 397 5.70 12.83 20.64
C VAL A 397 4.84 14.08 20.43
N LEU A 398 5.37 15.28 20.72
CA LEU A 398 4.65 16.53 20.49
C LEU A 398 4.29 16.73 19.02
N ARG A 399 5.23 16.47 18.10
CA ARG A 399 4.95 16.52 16.66
C ARG A 399 3.84 15.55 16.26
N ARG A 400 3.85 14.32 16.79
CA ARG A 400 2.83 13.31 16.49
C ARG A 400 1.45 13.67 17.04
N ILE A 401 1.39 14.28 18.22
CA ILE A 401 0.16 14.83 18.78
C ILE A 401 -0.39 15.92 17.86
N TRP A 402 0.46 16.85 17.41
CA TRP A 402 0.06 17.92 16.49
C TRP A 402 -0.46 17.38 15.15
N ILE A 403 0.23 16.39 14.55
CA ILE A 403 -0.22 15.72 13.32
C ILE A 403 -1.59 15.06 13.55
N SER A 404 -1.76 14.33 14.66
CA SER A 404 -3.03 13.67 15.00
C SER A 404 -4.16 14.67 15.23
N TRP A 405 -3.88 15.79 15.89
CA TRP A 405 -4.85 16.86 16.13
C TRP A 405 -5.28 17.53 14.82
N ASN A 406 -4.34 17.80 13.91
CA ASN A 406 -4.68 18.33 12.59
C ASN A 406 -5.49 17.33 11.77
N TYR A 407 -5.15 16.04 11.85
CA TYR A 407 -5.90 14.97 11.19
C TYR A 407 -7.34 14.89 11.71
N SER A 408 -7.55 14.95 13.03
CA SER A 408 -8.90 14.87 13.62
C SER A 408 -9.75 16.09 13.29
N ARG A 409 -9.15 17.26 13.04
CA ARG A 409 -9.85 18.47 12.58
C ARG A 409 -10.24 18.44 11.10
N ARG A 410 -9.76 17.46 10.32
CA ARG A 410 -10.07 17.27 8.89
C ARG A 410 -10.72 15.90 8.68
N PRO A 411 -11.95 15.66 9.20
CA PRO A 411 -12.60 14.36 9.02
C PRO A 411 -12.84 14.16 7.52
N ASN A 412 -12.10 13.22 6.92
CA ASN A 412 -12.44 12.76 5.58
C ASN A 412 -13.82 12.08 5.69
N PRO A 413 -14.87 12.61 5.04
CA PRO A 413 -16.23 12.09 5.17
C PRO A 413 -16.38 10.65 4.67
N LEU A 414 -15.40 10.13 3.91
CA LEU A 414 -15.33 8.74 3.47
C LEU A 414 -14.70 7.78 4.49
N MET A 415 -14.22 8.29 5.63
CA MET A 415 -13.52 7.47 6.61
C MET A 415 -14.49 6.75 7.54
N GLY A 416 -14.25 5.45 7.73
CA GLY A 416 -15.02 4.60 8.64
C GLY A 416 -16.45 4.31 8.20
N ILE A 417 -16.80 4.55 6.92
CA ILE A 417 -18.13 4.26 6.37
C ILE A 417 -18.12 3.02 5.49
N THR A 418 -19.22 2.27 5.55
CA THR A 418 -19.57 1.24 4.57
C THR A 418 -20.54 1.87 3.57
N LEU A 419 -20.01 2.54 2.55
CA LEU A 419 -20.86 3.26 1.62
C LEU A 419 -21.71 2.31 0.77
N LYS A 420 -23.00 2.62 0.68
CA LYS A 420 -23.95 1.92 -0.19
C LYS A 420 -24.52 2.80 -1.30
N ALA A 421 -24.46 4.12 -1.18
CA ALA A 421 -24.94 5.02 -2.22
C ALA A 421 -24.20 6.35 -2.30
N VAL A 422 -24.16 6.92 -3.51
CA VAL A 422 -23.76 8.31 -3.78
C VAL A 422 -24.92 9.02 -4.45
N ILE A 423 -25.24 10.20 -3.94
CA ILE A 423 -26.18 11.15 -4.55
C ILE A 423 -25.35 12.29 -5.13
N PHE A 424 -25.48 12.54 -6.42
CA PHE A 424 -24.82 13.64 -7.11
C PHE A 424 -25.82 14.76 -7.35
N ASP A 425 -25.39 16.00 -7.14
CA ASP A 425 -26.04 17.13 -7.78
C ASP A 425 -25.87 17.04 -9.31
N PHE A 426 -26.71 17.72 -10.06
CA PHE A 426 -26.67 17.68 -11.53
C PHE A 426 -25.83 18.82 -12.12
N ASP A 427 -26.25 20.06 -11.87
CA ASP A 427 -25.64 21.24 -12.46
C ASP A 427 -24.30 21.51 -11.78
N GLY A 428 -23.21 21.71 -12.55
CA GLY A 428 -21.87 21.95 -11.97
C GLY A 428 -21.18 20.73 -11.36
N THR A 429 -21.91 19.62 -11.13
CA THR A 429 -21.35 18.36 -10.62
C THR A 429 -21.29 17.25 -11.70
N ILE A 430 -22.35 17.08 -12.49
CA ILE A 430 -22.43 16.09 -13.58
C ILE A 430 -22.26 16.75 -14.95
N THR A 431 -22.82 17.94 -15.14
CA THR A 431 -22.75 18.66 -16.41
C THR A 431 -22.23 20.09 -16.23
N ASP A 432 -21.47 20.57 -17.22
CA ASP A 432 -20.87 21.90 -17.20
C ASP A 432 -21.88 22.98 -17.64
N THR A 433 -22.96 23.14 -16.85
CA THR A 433 -24.06 24.06 -17.13
C THR A 433 -23.92 25.39 -16.38
N MET A 434 -23.10 25.47 -15.35
CA MET A 434 -23.02 26.64 -14.47
C MET A 434 -22.58 27.93 -15.17
N PRO A 435 -21.62 27.94 -16.11
CA PRO A 435 -21.29 29.14 -16.87
C PRO A 435 -22.48 29.68 -17.68
N PHE A 436 -23.29 28.78 -18.25
CA PHE A 436 -24.51 29.15 -18.98
C PHE A 436 -25.61 29.65 -18.03
N LEU A 437 -25.88 28.93 -16.95
CA LEU A 437 -26.93 29.26 -16.00
C LEU A 437 -26.67 30.57 -15.27
N SER A 438 -25.43 30.80 -14.82
CA SER A 438 -25.02 32.06 -14.19
C SER A 438 -25.11 33.23 -15.16
N GLY A 439 -24.59 33.08 -16.39
CA GLY A 439 -24.68 34.13 -17.41
C GLY A 439 -26.13 34.48 -17.76
N LEU A 440 -26.98 33.47 -17.93
CA LEU A 440 -28.41 33.66 -18.20
C LEU A 440 -29.13 34.35 -17.04
N ALA A 441 -28.88 33.91 -15.80
CA ALA A 441 -29.48 34.51 -14.62
C ALA A 441 -29.06 35.97 -14.43
N VAL A 442 -27.77 36.28 -14.60
CA VAL A 442 -27.24 37.65 -14.52
C VAL A 442 -27.88 38.54 -15.58
N ASN A 443 -27.96 38.09 -16.84
CA ASN A 443 -28.60 38.86 -17.90
C ASN A 443 -30.07 39.16 -17.57
N LEU A 444 -30.84 38.12 -17.22
CA LEU A 444 -32.25 38.28 -16.85
C LEU A 444 -32.44 39.22 -15.66
N MET A 445 -31.57 39.14 -14.65
CA MET A 445 -31.63 40.03 -13.49
C MET A 445 -31.30 41.48 -13.86
N THR A 446 -30.25 41.72 -14.63
CA THR A 446 -29.85 43.08 -15.03
C THR A 446 -30.83 43.75 -16.00
N GLU A 447 -31.55 42.97 -16.81
CA GLU A 447 -32.57 43.48 -17.74
C GLU A 447 -33.91 43.80 -17.06
N ASN A 448 -34.24 43.08 -15.98
CA ASN A 448 -35.57 43.14 -15.35
C ASN A 448 -35.60 43.80 -13.98
N TYR A 449 -34.44 43.99 -13.35
CA TYR A 449 -34.29 44.60 -12.02
C TYR A 449 -33.17 45.64 -12.01
N THR A 450 -33.26 46.58 -11.08
CA THR A 450 -32.21 47.60 -10.89
C THR A 450 -31.06 47.04 -10.06
N ILE A 451 -30.16 46.29 -10.71
CA ILE A 451 -29.01 45.63 -10.08
C ILE A 451 -27.79 45.69 -11.02
N SER A 452 -26.58 45.83 -10.47
CA SER A 452 -25.35 45.75 -11.28
C SER A 452 -25.04 44.31 -11.66
N ASN A 453 -24.24 44.12 -12.70
CA ASN A 453 -23.80 42.79 -13.14
C ASN A 453 -23.06 42.04 -12.01
N ASP A 454 -22.12 42.72 -11.34
CA ASP A 454 -21.33 42.14 -10.24
C ASP A 454 -22.21 41.71 -9.05
N GLU A 455 -23.18 42.54 -8.67
CA GLU A 455 -24.10 42.24 -7.56
C GLU A 455 -25.08 41.13 -7.93
N ALA A 456 -25.57 41.09 -9.18
CA ALA A 456 -26.39 40.00 -9.67
C ALA A 456 -25.64 38.67 -9.66
N CYS A 457 -24.39 38.66 -10.13
CA CYS A 457 -23.53 37.47 -10.12
C CYS A 457 -23.30 36.97 -8.70
N ARG A 458 -22.91 37.86 -7.78
CA ARG A 458 -22.69 37.51 -6.37
C ARG A 458 -23.93 36.93 -5.72
N ARG A 459 -25.09 37.59 -5.84
CA ARG A 459 -26.34 37.12 -5.23
C ARG A 459 -26.83 35.80 -5.81
N TYR A 460 -26.71 35.61 -7.11
CA TYR A 460 -27.04 34.34 -7.75
C TYR A 460 -26.20 33.19 -7.20
N LEU A 461 -24.88 33.39 -7.11
CA LEU A 461 -23.96 32.37 -6.58
C LEU A 461 -24.22 32.07 -5.10
N GLU A 462 -24.53 33.08 -4.27
CA GLU A 462 -24.86 32.89 -2.86
C GLU A 462 -26.13 32.03 -2.65
N THR A 463 -27.10 32.11 -3.57
CA THR A 463 -28.37 31.37 -3.52
C THR A 463 -28.40 30.10 -4.38
N THR A 464 -27.33 29.82 -5.14
CA THR A 464 -27.32 28.72 -6.11
C THR A 464 -27.50 27.37 -5.43
N GLY A 465 -28.22 26.43 -6.07
CA GLY A 465 -28.54 25.11 -5.51
C GLY A 465 -30.03 24.94 -5.16
N THR A 466 -30.78 26.02 -4.92
CA THR A 466 -32.25 26.02 -4.87
C THR A 466 -32.85 26.19 -6.27
N ASP A 467 -34.17 26.01 -6.44
CA ASP A 467 -34.81 26.31 -7.73
C ASP A 467 -34.81 27.81 -8.01
N PHE A 468 -34.79 28.20 -9.29
CA PHE A 468 -34.62 29.59 -9.69
C PHE A 468 -35.77 30.51 -9.24
N GLY A 469 -36.98 29.95 -9.10
CA GLY A 469 -38.12 30.70 -8.56
C GLY A 469 -37.90 31.13 -7.12
N SER A 470 -37.45 30.18 -6.28
CA SER A 470 -37.08 30.46 -4.90
C SER A 470 -35.93 31.47 -4.79
N GLN A 471 -34.90 31.37 -5.65
CA GLN A 471 -33.78 32.31 -5.67
C GLN A 471 -34.24 33.74 -5.98
N ILE A 472 -35.05 33.91 -7.03
CA ILE A 472 -35.53 35.24 -7.44
C ILE A 472 -36.45 35.86 -6.38
N GLU A 473 -37.28 35.06 -5.71
CA GLU A 473 -38.14 35.54 -4.63
C GLU A 473 -37.33 35.94 -3.37
N GLU A 474 -36.22 35.25 -3.09
CA GLU A 474 -35.30 35.62 -2.02
C GLU A 474 -34.51 36.91 -2.34
N ILE A 475 -34.01 37.02 -3.57
CA ILE A 475 -33.22 38.18 -4.02
C ILE A 475 -34.10 39.43 -4.20
N PHE A 476 -35.30 39.27 -4.76
CA PHE A 476 -36.27 40.33 -5.07
C PHE A 476 -37.68 40.01 -4.54
N PRO A 477 -37.93 40.12 -3.23
CA PRO A 477 -39.20 39.73 -2.62
C PRO A 477 -40.41 40.46 -3.20
N GLN A 478 -41.46 39.70 -3.52
CA GLN A 478 -42.77 40.16 -4.00
C GLN A 478 -42.74 41.06 -5.24
N HIS A 479 -41.66 40.98 -6.04
CA HIS A 479 -41.53 41.84 -7.20
C HIS A 479 -42.43 41.35 -8.35
N PRO A 480 -43.20 42.25 -9.01
CA PRO A 480 -44.24 41.86 -9.96
C PRO A 480 -43.72 41.11 -11.19
N ARG A 481 -42.43 41.30 -11.54
CA ARG A 481 -41.79 40.63 -12.69
C ARG A 481 -41.23 39.24 -12.39
N ASN A 482 -41.23 38.78 -11.13
CA ASN A 482 -40.61 37.50 -10.76
C ASN A 482 -41.16 36.34 -11.58
N ARG A 483 -42.48 36.32 -11.77
CA ARG A 483 -43.16 35.27 -12.55
C ARG A 483 -42.66 35.18 -13.99
N ASP A 484 -42.52 36.32 -14.67
CA ASP A 484 -42.13 36.39 -16.08
C ASP A 484 -40.64 36.07 -16.27
N VAL A 485 -39.80 36.54 -15.34
CA VAL A 485 -38.36 36.25 -15.32
C VAL A 485 -38.11 34.75 -15.09
N VAL A 486 -38.81 34.14 -14.14
CA VAL A 486 -38.73 32.70 -13.89
C VAL A 486 -39.20 31.90 -15.10
N ALA A 487 -40.32 32.27 -15.71
CA ALA A 487 -40.81 31.60 -16.92
C ALA A 487 -39.78 31.68 -18.07
N THR A 488 -39.12 32.82 -18.24
CA THR A 488 -38.09 33.02 -19.29
C THR A 488 -36.83 32.20 -19.01
N MET A 489 -36.39 32.11 -17.75
CA MET A 489 -35.28 31.24 -17.36
C MET A 489 -35.59 29.77 -17.66
N GLU A 490 -36.76 29.28 -17.25
CA GLU A 490 -37.13 27.88 -17.43
C GLU A 490 -37.29 27.50 -18.92
N ALA A 491 -37.83 28.40 -19.74
CA ALA A 491 -37.87 28.22 -21.20
C ALA A 491 -36.45 28.13 -21.81
N SER A 492 -35.55 29.00 -21.37
CA SER A 492 -34.17 29.05 -21.85
C SER A 492 -33.34 27.84 -21.41
N LYS A 493 -33.54 27.36 -20.17
CA LYS A 493 -32.92 26.10 -19.67
C LYS A 493 -33.27 24.91 -20.55
N THR A 494 -34.54 24.82 -20.96
CA THR A 494 -35.03 23.71 -21.80
C THR A 494 -34.29 23.63 -23.13
N GLN A 495 -33.92 24.77 -23.71
CA GLN A 495 -33.20 24.83 -24.98
C GLN A 495 -31.67 24.75 -24.81
N GLY A 496 -31.13 25.30 -23.72
CA GLY A 496 -29.68 25.43 -23.50
C GLY A 496 -29.02 24.21 -22.87
N ILE A 497 -29.58 23.64 -21.80
CA ILE A 497 -28.91 22.60 -20.98
C ILE A 497 -28.60 21.33 -21.77
N LEU A 498 -29.45 20.97 -22.74
CA LEU A 498 -29.26 19.76 -23.56
C LEU A 498 -28.01 19.82 -24.46
N GLY A 499 -27.44 21.00 -24.68
CA GLY A 499 -26.25 21.21 -25.50
C GLY A 499 -24.92 21.07 -24.74
N HIS A 500 -24.96 21.08 -23.40
CA HIS A 500 -23.75 21.04 -22.58
C HIS A 500 -23.23 19.60 -22.41
N PRO A 501 -21.89 19.40 -22.39
CA PRO A 501 -21.31 18.08 -22.18
C PRO A 501 -21.36 17.66 -20.70
N LEU A 502 -21.10 16.38 -20.45
CA LEU A 502 -20.70 15.90 -19.14
C LEU A 502 -19.26 16.34 -18.85
N PHE A 503 -18.90 16.46 -17.58
CA PHE A 503 -17.48 16.50 -17.23
C PHE A 503 -16.81 15.16 -17.57
N ASP A 504 -15.56 15.20 -18.05
CA ASP A 504 -14.83 14.03 -18.55
C ASP A 504 -14.74 12.89 -17.51
N GLU A 505 -14.69 13.23 -16.22
CA GLU A 505 -14.57 12.26 -15.15
C GLU A 505 -15.88 11.59 -14.68
N VAL A 506 -17.04 12.02 -15.19
CA VAL A 506 -18.35 11.51 -14.75
C VAL A 506 -18.52 10.04 -15.08
N VAL A 507 -18.33 9.65 -16.35
CA VAL A 507 -18.51 8.26 -16.79
C VAL A 507 -17.55 7.31 -16.06
N PRO A 508 -16.23 7.60 -15.98
CA PRO A 508 -15.31 6.80 -15.19
C PRO A 508 -15.72 6.67 -13.71
N THR A 509 -16.23 7.73 -13.11
CA THR A 509 -16.66 7.73 -11.70
C THR A 509 -17.89 6.85 -11.49
N LEU A 510 -18.91 6.97 -12.36
CA LEU A 510 -20.11 6.15 -12.26
C LEU A 510 -19.82 4.66 -12.49
N MET A 511 -18.92 4.33 -13.43
CA MET A 511 -18.45 2.96 -13.64
C MET A 511 -17.70 2.42 -12.41
N PHE A 512 -16.78 3.22 -11.86
CA PHE A 512 -16.03 2.85 -10.65
C PHE A 512 -16.95 2.48 -9.47
N LEU A 513 -18.05 3.23 -9.29
CA LEU A 513 -19.05 2.97 -8.25
C LEU A 513 -19.92 1.76 -8.58
N LYS A 514 -20.34 1.61 -9.85
CA LYS A 514 -21.11 0.45 -10.33
C LYS A 514 -20.36 -0.86 -10.10
N ASP A 515 -19.07 -0.92 -10.44
CA ASP A 515 -18.21 -2.10 -10.25
C ASP A 515 -18.06 -2.51 -8.78
N ARG A 516 -18.37 -1.60 -7.85
CA ARG A 516 -18.31 -1.81 -6.39
C ARG A 516 -19.67 -2.03 -5.75
N ASN A 517 -20.73 -2.18 -6.57
CA ASN A 517 -22.10 -2.35 -6.11
C ASN A 517 -22.59 -1.19 -5.21
N ILE A 518 -22.08 0.02 -5.45
CA ILE A 518 -22.55 1.25 -4.80
C ILE A 518 -23.65 1.82 -5.68
N LYS A 519 -24.77 2.27 -5.09
CA LYS A 519 -25.88 2.89 -5.82
C LYS A 519 -25.58 4.32 -6.23
N ARG A 520 -26.01 4.74 -7.42
CA ARG A 520 -25.72 6.07 -7.97
C ARG A 520 -27.01 6.81 -8.26
N PHE A 521 -27.19 7.98 -7.67
CA PHE A 521 -28.38 8.79 -7.85
C PHE A 521 -28.03 10.20 -8.34
N ILE A 522 -28.92 10.81 -9.11
CA ILE A 522 -28.89 12.26 -9.40
C ILE A 522 -30.07 12.93 -8.70
N CYS A 523 -29.80 14.02 -8.01
CA CYS A 523 -30.77 14.98 -7.50
C CYS A 523 -30.52 16.34 -8.14
N SER A 524 -31.57 17.08 -8.48
CA SER A 524 -31.42 18.35 -9.16
C SER A 524 -32.54 19.32 -8.84
N SER A 525 -32.20 20.60 -8.83
CA SER A 525 -33.15 21.73 -8.81
C SER A 525 -33.61 22.12 -10.22
N THR A 526 -33.03 21.54 -11.27
CA THR A 526 -33.49 21.64 -12.66
C THR A 526 -34.67 20.69 -12.89
N GLN A 527 -35.63 21.08 -13.74
CA GLN A 527 -36.84 20.31 -14.01
C GLN A 527 -36.53 18.87 -14.43
N GLU A 528 -37.27 17.90 -13.87
CA GLU A 528 -37.01 16.47 -14.10
C GLU A 528 -37.01 16.08 -15.59
N ALA A 529 -37.87 16.70 -16.40
CA ALA A 529 -37.93 16.42 -17.84
C ALA A 529 -36.59 16.73 -18.55
N ILE A 530 -35.97 17.86 -18.21
CA ILE A 530 -34.70 18.31 -18.81
C ILE A 530 -33.57 17.38 -18.36
N VAL A 531 -33.47 17.09 -17.07
CA VAL A 531 -32.41 16.24 -16.51
C VAL A 531 -32.48 14.83 -17.11
N ARG A 532 -33.68 14.23 -17.16
CA ARG A 532 -33.86 12.90 -17.76
C ARG A 532 -33.52 12.86 -19.24
N GLN A 533 -33.90 13.91 -19.99
CA GLN A 533 -33.58 13.99 -21.41
C GLN A 533 -32.08 14.14 -21.64
N HIS A 534 -31.39 14.95 -20.84
CA HIS A 534 -29.94 15.10 -20.89
C HIS A 534 -29.24 13.78 -20.60
N VAL A 535 -29.58 13.12 -19.48
CA VAL A 535 -28.99 11.84 -19.05
C VAL A 535 -29.12 10.75 -20.12
N ARG A 536 -30.26 10.68 -20.81
CA ARG A 536 -30.47 9.77 -21.96
C ARG A 536 -29.62 10.16 -23.16
N LYS A 537 -29.55 11.44 -23.49
CA LYS A 537 -28.76 11.95 -24.62
C LYS A 537 -27.26 11.67 -24.44
N THR A 538 -26.77 11.75 -23.20
CA THR A 538 -25.36 11.50 -22.86
C THR A 538 -25.05 10.03 -22.58
N GLY A 539 -26.05 9.15 -22.54
CA GLY A 539 -25.88 7.69 -22.40
C GLY A 539 -25.42 7.23 -21.01
N ILE A 540 -25.75 7.97 -19.94
CA ILE A 540 -25.38 7.59 -18.56
C ILE A 540 -26.54 7.00 -17.75
N ASP A 541 -27.72 6.86 -18.36
CA ASP A 541 -28.92 6.28 -17.73
C ASP A 541 -28.67 4.86 -17.20
N ASP A 542 -27.99 4.02 -17.98
CA ASP A 542 -27.62 2.64 -17.58
C ASP A 542 -26.57 2.57 -16.45
N LEU A 543 -25.99 3.71 -16.09
CA LEU A 543 -25.02 3.83 -15.00
C LEU A 543 -25.66 4.33 -13.70
N LEU A 544 -26.93 4.73 -13.71
CA LEU A 544 -27.64 5.29 -12.55
C LEU A 544 -28.69 4.33 -12.01
N ASP A 545 -28.85 4.31 -10.68
CA ASP A 545 -29.94 3.61 -9.98
C ASP A 545 -31.21 4.48 -9.89
N GLY A 546 -31.07 5.79 -10.06
CA GLY A 546 -32.18 6.75 -10.10
C GLY A 546 -31.74 8.15 -10.50
N CYS A 547 -32.64 8.89 -11.15
CA CYS A 547 -32.42 10.27 -11.57
C CYS A 547 -33.67 11.07 -11.27
N PHE A 548 -33.54 12.10 -10.44
CA PHE A 548 -34.62 12.91 -9.92
C PHE A 548 -34.32 14.38 -10.17
N GLY A 549 -35.30 15.10 -10.69
CA GLY A 549 -35.20 16.55 -10.85
C GLY A 549 -36.40 17.23 -10.21
N TYR A 550 -36.41 18.55 -10.27
CA TYR A 550 -37.44 19.37 -9.66
C TYR A 550 -38.82 19.09 -10.27
N ARG A 551 -39.80 18.95 -9.38
CA ARG A 551 -41.24 19.00 -9.67
C ARG A 551 -41.93 19.74 -8.52
N PRO A 552 -43.10 20.37 -8.73
CA PRO A 552 -43.87 20.97 -7.64
C PRO A 552 -44.11 19.96 -6.51
N GLY A 553 -43.70 20.30 -5.29
CA GLY A 553 -43.78 19.41 -4.12
C GLY A 553 -42.74 18.29 -4.07
N PHE A 554 -41.72 18.30 -4.93
CA PHE A 554 -40.62 17.34 -4.97
C PHE A 554 -39.25 18.03 -5.15
N THR A 555 -38.90 18.83 -4.15
CA THR A 555 -37.64 19.58 -4.04
C THR A 555 -36.44 18.67 -3.80
N LYS A 556 -35.21 19.19 -3.93
CA LYS A 556 -33.97 18.43 -3.73
C LYS A 556 -33.93 17.72 -2.37
N GLY A 557 -34.37 18.39 -1.29
CA GLY A 557 -34.48 17.76 0.04
C GLY A 557 -35.44 16.56 0.07
N GLN A 558 -36.61 16.68 -0.57
CA GLN A 558 -37.60 15.59 -0.66
C GLN A 558 -37.12 14.45 -1.57
N GLN A 559 -36.33 14.76 -2.61
CA GLN A 559 -35.69 13.75 -3.45
C GLN A 559 -34.73 12.88 -2.63
N ILE A 560 -33.92 13.50 -1.76
CA ILE A 560 -32.98 12.79 -0.88
C ILE A 560 -33.73 11.88 0.11
N GLU A 561 -34.77 12.38 0.76
CA GLU A 561 -35.60 11.59 1.67
C GLU A 561 -36.26 10.40 0.97
N PHE A 562 -36.78 10.63 -0.24
CA PHE A 562 -37.34 9.57 -1.08
C PHE A 562 -36.29 8.49 -1.36
N ILE A 563 -35.06 8.87 -1.75
CA ILE A 563 -33.97 7.91 -2.00
C ILE A 563 -33.67 7.08 -0.75
N LEU A 564 -33.48 7.73 0.40
CA LEU A 564 -33.14 7.06 1.66
C LEU A 564 -34.24 6.05 2.06
N HIS A 565 -35.51 6.44 1.99
CA HIS A 565 -36.63 5.60 2.38
C HIS A 565 -36.93 4.50 1.36
N HIS A 566 -37.03 4.84 0.08
CA HIS A 566 -37.40 3.89 -0.98
C HIS A 566 -36.34 2.79 -1.15
N TYR A 567 -35.06 3.14 -1.07
CA TYR A 567 -33.95 2.19 -1.23
C TYR A 567 -33.43 1.63 0.11
N ARG A 568 -34.06 1.98 1.24
CA ARG A 568 -33.71 1.52 2.59
C ARG A 568 -32.25 1.74 2.94
N LEU A 569 -31.76 2.96 2.72
CA LEU A 569 -30.38 3.36 2.96
C LEU A 569 -30.26 4.07 4.31
N ASP A 570 -29.27 3.69 5.11
CA ASP A 570 -28.89 4.45 6.31
C ASP A 570 -28.17 5.74 5.88
N PRO A 571 -28.56 6.92 6.38
CA PRO A 571 -27.88 8.18 6.05
C PRO A 571 -26.36 8.16 6.24
N ASN A 572 -25.85 7.40 7.21
CA ASN A 572 -24.42 7.26 7.47
C ASN A 572 -23.67 6.45 6.40
N GLU A 573 -24.40 5.71 5.55
CA GLU A 573 -23.88 4.91 4.43
C GLU A 573 -24.04 5.64 3.08
N VAL A 574 -24.50 6.89 3.09
CA VAL A 574 -24.75 7.71 1.90
C VAL A 574 -23.90 8.97 1.95
N ILE A 575 -23.37 9.35 0.79
CA ILE A 575 -22.72 10.64 0.58
C ILE A 575 -23.50 11.45 -0.46
N PHE A 576 -23.57 12.75 -0.23
CA PHE A 576 -24.03 13.72 -1.21
C PHE A 576 -22.84 14.50 -1.76
N VAL A 577 -22.77 14.64 -3.08
CA VAL A 577 -21.70 15.33 -3.79
C VAL A 577 -22.30 16.49 -4.58
N GLY A 578 -21.84 17.70 -4.32
CA GLY A 578 -22.32 18.92 -4.99
C GLY A 578 -21.23 19.98 -5.06
N ASP A 579 -21.43 21.03 -5.85
CA ASP A 579 -20.49 22.14 -6.01
C ASP A 579 -21.00 23.45 -5.43
N SER A 580 -22.25 23.51 -4.92
CA SER A 580 -22.78 24.69 -4.24
C SER A 580 -22.60 24.65 -2.71
N LEU A 581 -22.47 25.83 -2.11
CA LEU A 581 -22.54 26.02 -0.65
C LEU A 581 -23.93 25.66 -0.07
N MET A 582 -25.00 25.78 -0.85
CA MET A 582 -26.37 25.45 -0.41
C MET A 582 -26.67 23.95 -0.45
N ASP A 583 -25.93 23.17 -1.24
CA ASP A 583 -26.16 21.72 -1.33
C ASP A 583 -25.98 21.03 0.04
N CYS A 584 -25.06 21.53 0.87
CA CYS A 584 -24.87 21.02 2.22
C CYS A 584 -26.10 21.23 3.12
N GLU A 585 -26.86 22.31 2.95
CA GLU A 585 -28.02 22.59 3.81
C GLU A 585 -29.16 21.59 3.55
N PHE A 586 -29.30 21.06 2.33
CA PHE A 586 -30.31 20.04 2.01
C PHE A 586 -30.07 18.69 2.70
N VAL A 587 -28.85 18.41 3.13
CA VAL A 587 -28.43 17.13 3.74
C VAL A 587 -28.13 17.23 5.24
N ARG A 588 -28.01 18.44 5.77
CA ARG A 588 -27.56 18.72 7.14
C ARG A 588 -28.49 18.15 8.21
N ASP A 589 -29.79 18.31 8.02
CA ASP A 589 -30.86 17.81 8.91
C ASP A 589 -31.12 16.30 8.75
N LYS A 590 -30.64 15.71 7.67
CA LYS A 590 -30.83 14.29 7.32
C LYS A 590 -29.66 13.39 7.74
N ASN A 591 -28.63 13.97 8.35
CA ASN A 591 -27.40 13.26 8.76
C ASN A 591 -26.70 12.53 7.59
N VAL A 592 -26.84 13.05 6.37
CA VAL A 592 -26.11 12.58 5.18
C VAL A 592 -24.81 13.38 5.06
N ARG A 593 -23.70 12.69 4.78
CA ARG A 593 -22.38 13.35 4.67
C ARG A 593 -22.25 14.11 3.35
N PHE A 594 -21.74 15.32 3.40
CA PHE A 594 -21.52 16.17 2.21
C PHE A 594 -20.06 16.19 1.77
N ILE A 595 -19.83 16.15 0.46
CA ILE A 595 -18.53 16.38 -0.17
C ILE A 595 -18.69 17.46 -1.25
N ALA A 596 -17.96 18.55 -1.10
CA ALA A 596 -17.93 19.62 -2.07
C ALA A 596 -16.99 19.29 -3.25
N ILE A 597 -17.37 19.64 -4.48
CA ILE A 597 -16.47 19.68 -5.63
C ILE A 597 -16.09 21.14 -5.92
N ARG A 598 -14.80 21.38 -6.13
CA ARG A 598 -14.25 22.70 -6.48
C ARG A 598 -14.52 23.04 -7.94
N ARG A 599 -15.71 23.59 -8.20
CA ARG A 599 -16.12 24.10 -9.52
C ARG A 599 -16.49 25.58 -9.41
N LEU A 600 -17.59 25.87 -8.71
CA LEU A 600 -18.10 27.22 -8.49
C LEU A 600 -17.30 27.99 -7.43
N PHE A 601 -16.82 27.30 -6.40
CA PHE A 601 -16.17 27.89 -5.24
C PHE A 601 -14.79 27.29 -5.00
N GLU A 602 -13.93 28.07 -4.36
CA GLU A 602 -12.59 27.64 -3.98
C GLU A 602 -12.59 26.87 -2.66
N GLU A 603 -11.47 26.18 -2.39
CA GLU A 603 -11.31 25.42 -1.14
C GLU A 603 -11.51 26.28 0.11
N GLN A 604 -11.13 27.56 0.06
CA GLN A 604 -11.27 28.47 1.18
C GLN A 604 -12.73 28.74 1.54
N ASP A 605 -13.61 28.91 0.53
CA ASP A 605 -15.03 29.20 0.73
C ASP A 605 -15.75 28.05 1.46
N PHE A 606 -15.47 26.81 1.04
CA PHE A 606 -15.97 25.62 1.74
C PHE A 606 -15.37 25.47 3.14
N ARG A 607 -14.08 25.80 3.30
CA ARG A 607 -13.36 25.67 4.57
C ARG A 607 -13.87 26.63 5.64
N GLU A 608 -14.28 27.84 5.27
CA GLU A 608 -14.88 28.81 6.19
C GLU A 608 -16.19 28.30 6.81
N ARG A 609 -16.90 27.42 6.08
CA ARG A 609 -18.10 26.70 6.58
C ARG A 609 -17.79 25.34 7.22
N GLY A 610 -16.51 24.96 7.33
CA GLY A 610 -16.10 23.68 7.88
C GLY A 610 -16.38 22.47 6.97
N LEU A 611 -16.55 22.69 5.67
CA LEU A 611 -16.88 21.66 4.69
C LEU A 611 -15.62 21.04 4.06
N PHE A 612 -15.68 19.75 3.76
CA PHE A 612 -14.63 19.02 3.04
C PHE A 612 -14.85 19.11 1.53
N SER A 613 -13.81 19.47 0.78
CA SER A 613 -13.87 19.61 -0.68
C SER A 613 -12.81 18.79 -1.42
N VAL A 614 -13.10 18.42 -2.66
CA VAL A 614 -12.20 17.76 -3.61
C VAL A 614 -12.12 18.55 -4.91
N GLN A 615 -11.05 18.37 -5.67
CA GLN A 615 -10.85 19.09 -6.93
C GLN A 615 -11.90 18.72 -7.99
N ASP A 616 -12.15 17.42 -8.16
CA ASP A 616 -13.04 16.85 -9.18
C ASP A 616 -13.52 15.45 -8.72
N LEU A 617 -14.37 14.79 -9.53
CA LEU A 617 -14.81 13.42 -9.21
C LEU A 617 -13.69 12.37 -9.32
N THR A 618 -12.62 12.65 -10.08
CA THR A 618 -11.43 11.78 -10.12
C THR A 618 -10.72 11.78 -8.76
N ALA A 619 -10.59 12.93 -8.11
CA ALA A 619 -10.04 13.04 -6.77
C ALA A 619 -10.90 12.28 -5.75
N LEU A 620 -12.23 12.32 -5.89
CA LEU A 620 -13.15 11.54 -5.06
C LEU A 620 -12.88 10.03 -5.17
N THR A 621 -12.77 9.51 -6.39
CA THR A 621 -12.51 8.07 -6.61
C THR A 621 -11.10 7.66 -6.16
N ARG A 622 -10.09 8.55 -6.20
CA ARG A 622 -8.74 8.30 -5.66
C ARG A 622 -8.71 8.24 -4.13
N LEU A 623 -9.51 9.06 -3.46
CA LEU A 623 -9.64 9.04 -2.00
C LEU A 623 -10.34 7.77 -1.50
N TRP A 624 -11.04 7.06 -2.38
CA TRP A 624 -11.87 5.91 -2.04
C TRP A 624 -11.08 4.65 -1.64
N PRO A 625 -10.13 4.11 -2.45
CA PRO A 625 -9.26 3.04 -1.97
C PRO A 625 -8.46 3.44 -0.73
N GLN A 626 -8.13 4.73 -0.61
CA GLN A 626 -7.39 5.26 0.54
C GLN A 626 -8.23 5.27 1.81
N SER A 627 -9.56 5.44 1.74
CA SER A 627 -10.46 5.35 2.90
C SER A 627 -10.79 3.92 3.31
N GLN A 628 -10.72 2.97 2.37
CA GLN A 628 -10.90 1.53 2.65
C GLN A 628 -9.61 0.83 3.12
N ALA A 629 -8.43 1.40 2.85
CA ALA A 629 -7.17 0.86 3.34
C ALA A 629 -7.12 0.96 4.88
N ALA A 630 -6.93 -0.19 5.54
CA ALA A 630 -6.89 -0.30 7.01
C ALA A 630 -5.80 0.57 7.67
N ILE A 631 -4.79 1.01 6.91
CA ILE A 631 -3.65 1.77 7.41
C ILE A 631 -3.21 2.80 6.37
N ARG A 632 -3.52 4.07 6.59
CA ARG A 632 -2.97 5.23 5.87
C ARG A 632 -1.57 5.58 6.36
N PHE A 633 -0.90 6.45 5.64
CA PHE A 633 0.45 6.89 5.92
C PHE A 633 0.47 8.43 5.82
N VAL A 634 0.85 9.14 6.87
CA VAL A 634 0.70 10.61 6.96
C VAL A 634 2.01 11.26 7.40
N ASP A 635 2.55 12.14 6.55
CA ASP A 635 3.60 13.11 6.94
C ASP A 635 3.59 14.41 6.11
N LYS A 636 2.55 14.66 5.31
CA LYS A 636 2.36 15.93 4.58
C LYS A 636 1.05 16.59 5.03
N LEU A 637 1.17 17.45 6.03
CA LEU A 637 0.24 18.54 6.31
C LEU A 637 1.03 19.78 6.67
#